data_AF-A0A9D8JTL3-F1
#
_entry.id   AF-A0A9D8JTL3-F1
#
_cell.length_a   1.000
_cell.length_b   1.000
_cell.length_c   1.000
_cell.angle_alpha   90.00
_cell.angle_beta   90.00
_cell.angle_gamma   90.00
#
_symmetry.space_group_name_H-M   'P 1'
#
loop_
_entity.id
_entity.type
_entity.pdbx_description
1 polymer ?
#
loop_
_entity_poly.entity_id
_entity_poly.type
_entity_poly.pdbx_seq_one_letter_code
_entity_poly.pdbx_strand_id
1 'polypeptide(L)'
;MIDFSPVRNKQTTMAELAEGLTVDDLRRETNEMIDRMLALIADCADADVTFTPLDSTAHDPDAATESEVNMPWTLGHVIVHTTASAEESAFLAAELARGVQWHGRSRSEAPWPTVTTIEQCRRRLEESRRMRLATLDVWPAAPHLDNTYRPYERGEPVNCVNRFIRGLGHDDNHLNQIAEIVRQARAARS
;
A
#
# COMPACT_ATOMS: atom_id res chain seq x y z
N MET A 1 -0.76 14.03 -5.22
CA MET A 1 -0.25 12.65 -5.13
C MET A 1 1.22 12.73 -5.41
N ILE A 2 2.05 12.28 -4.48
CA ILE A 2 3.50 12.18 -4.64
C ILE A 2 3.80 11.33 -5.88
N ASP A 3 4.67 11.84 -6.76
CA ASP A 3 5.16 11.07 -7.88
C ASP A 3 6.32 10.16 -7.44
N PHE A 4 6.05 8.85 -7.38
CA PHE A 4 7.06 7.84 -7.05
C PHE A 4 7.88 7.38 -8.27
N SER A 5 7.58 7.88 -9.46
CA SER A 5 8.27 7.49 -10.70
C SER A 5 9.77 7.79 -10.67
N PRO A 6 10.25 8.93 -10.13
CA PRO A 6 11.69 9.18 -9.98
C PRO A 6 12.40 8.14 -9.11
N VAL A 7 11.75 7.62 -8.05
CA VAL A 7 12.32 6.55 -7.22
C VAL A 7 12.38 5.24 -8.01
N ARG A 8 11.30 4.87 -8.71
CA ARG A 8 11.29 3.67 -9.58
C ARG A 8 12.35 3.74 -10.68
N ASN A 9 12.53 4.93 -11.26
CA ASN A 9 13.51 5.19 -12.32
C ASN A 9 14.94 5.38 -11.78
N LYS A 10 15.14 5.25 -10.46
CA LYS A 10 16.45 5.41 -9.79
C LYS A 10 17.08 6.79 -10.00
N GLN A 11 16.24 7.82 -10.14
CA GLN A 11 16.63 9.22 -10.32
C GLN A 11 16.74 9.95 -8.97
N THR A 12 16.05 9.47 -7.95
CA THR A 12 16.08 9.96 -6.56
C THR A 12 15.89 8.79 -5.60
N THR A 13 16.14 9.01 -4.32
CA THR A 13 15.89 8.01 -3.28
C THR A 13 14.57 8.26 -2.56
N MET A 14 14.07 7.25 -1.85
CA MET A 14 12.88 7.43 -1.01
C MET A 14 13.13 8.42 0.14
N ALA A 15 14.39 8.55 0.59
CA ALA A 15 14.75 9.51 1.63
C ALA A 15 14.66 10.95 1.10
N GLU A 16 15.18 11.18 -0.10
CA GLU A 16 15.09 12.49 -0.79
C GLU A 16 13.63 12.85 -1.08
N LEU A 17 12.81 11.90 -1.53
CA LEU A 17 11.37 12.14 -1.76
C LEU A 17 10.61 12.46 -0.47
N ALA A 18 11.07 11.94 0.67
CA ALA A 18 10.49 12.20 1.99
C ALA A 18 10.89 13.55 2.58
N GLU A 19 11.93 14.20 2.05
CA GLU A 19 12.50 15.41 2.62
C GLU A 19 11.48 16.56 2.63
N GLY A 20 11.32 17.20 3.78
CA GLY A 20 10.41 18.34 3.95
C GLY A 20 8.92 17.99 4.04
N LEU A 21 8.52 16.72 3.88
CA LEU A 21 7.12 16.33 4.04
C LEU A 21 6.66 16.47 5.49
N THR A 22 5.49 17.07 5.66
CA THR A 22 4.83 17.24 6.96
C THR A 22 3.76 16.17 7.18
N VAL A 23 3.27 16.04 8.43
CA VAL A 23 2.14 15.15 8.75
C VAL A 23 0.88 15.51 7.94
N ASP A 24 0.67 16.80 7.65
CA ASP A 24 -0.46 17.25 6.84
C ASP A 24 -0.31 16.82 5.37
N ASP A 25 0.91 16.80 4.85
CA ASP A 25 1.19 16.22 3.53
C ASP A 25 0.87 14.72 3.54
N LEU A 26 1.36 13.96 4.52
CA LEU A 26 1.07 12.53 4.63
C LEU A 26 -0.45 12.23 4.73
N ARG A 27 -1.20 13.08 5.43
CA ARG A 27 -2.67 13.01 5.53
C ARG A 27 -3.33 13.26 4.17
N ARG A 28 -2.92 14.32 3.46
CA ARG A 28 -3.44 14.63 2.12
C ARG A 28 -3.16 13.49 1.14
N GLU A 29 -1.92 13.02 1.12
CA GLU A 29 -1.46 11.95 0.23
C GLU A 29 -2.17 10.61 0.50
N THR A 30 -2.45 10.29 1.77
CA THR A 30 -3.26 9.13 2.14
C THR A 30 -4.68 9.23 1.59
N ASN A 31 -5.30 10.40 1.69
CA ASN A 31 -6.65 10.60 1.16
C ASN A 31 -6.68 10.47 -0.36
N GLU A 32 -5.77 11.17 -1.05
CA GLU A 32 -5.70 11.14 -2.51
C GLU A 32 -5.42 9.75 -3.07
N MET A 33 -4.56 8.95 -2.41
CA MET A 33 -4.27 7.57 -2.81
C MET A 33 -5.50 6.67 -2.69
N ILE A 34 -6.22 6.73 -1.56
CA ILE A 34 -7.43 5.93 -1.37
C ILE A 34 -8.54 6.38 -2.32
N ASP A 35 -8.73 7.70 -2.51
CA ASP A 35 -9.70 8.24 -3.47
C ASP A 35 -9.41 7.74 -4.89
N ARG A 36 -8.12 7.67 -5.27
CA ARG A 36 -7.70 7.12 -6.55
C ARG A 36 -8.04 5.64 -6.70
N MET A 37 -7.76 4.82 -5.68
CA MET A 37 -8.12 3.39 -5.68
C MET A 37 -9.64 3.19 -5.77
N LEU A 38 -10.42 3.96 -5.00
CA LEU A 38 -11.88 3.93 -5.05
C LEU A 38 -12.42 4.31 -6.43
N ALA A 39 -11.83 5.33 -7.06
CA ALA A 39 -12.20 5.75 -8.40
C ALA A 39 -11.92 4.66 -9.46
N LEU A 40 -10.81 3.92 -9.33
CA LEU A 40 -10.49 2.81 -10.24
C LEU A 40 -11.54 1.69 -10.19
N ILE A 41 -12.15 1.46 -9.03
CA ILE A 41 -13.12 0.39 -8.81
C ILE A 41 -14.59 0.89 -8.80
N ALA A 42 -14.83 2.14 -9.21
CA ALA A 42 -16.12 2.80 -9.06
C ALA A 42 -17.27 2.03 -9.72
N ASP A 43 -17.09 1.59 -10.97
CA ASP A 43 -18.13 0.88 -11.74
C ASP A 43 -17.97 -0.66 -11.70
N CYS A 44 -17.18 -1.18 -10.76
CA CYS A 44 -17.03 -2.63 -10.60
C CYS A 44 -18.27 -3.27 -9.94
N ALA A 45 -18.51 -4.51 -10.29
CA ALA A 45 -19.47 -5.41 -9.68
C ALA A 45 -18.77 -6.57 -8.94
N ASP A 46 -19.51 -7.35 -8.15
CA ASP A 46 -18.95 -8.48 -7.39
C ASP A 46 -18.20 -9.49 -8.28
N ALA A 47 -18.70 -9.74 -9.49
CA ALA A 47 -18.03 -10.61 -10.47
C ALA A 47 -16.64 -10.12 -10.88
N ASP A 48 -16.39 -8.80 -10.84
CA ASP A 48 -15.07 -8.23 -11.17
C ASP A 48 -14.07 -8.44 -10.02
N VAL A 49 -14.55 -8.66 -8.79
CA VAL A 49 -13.70 -8.84 -7.60
C VAL A 49 -12.99 -10.18 -7.62
N THR A 50 -13.68 -11.23 -8.07
CA THR A 50 -13.17 -12.60 -8.14
C THR A 50 -12.68 -13.00 -9.53
N PHE A 51 -12.80 -12.11 -10.52
CA PHE A 51 -12.26 -12.33 -11.87
C PHE A 51 -10.76 -12.59 -11.80
N THR A 52 -10.32 -13.71 -12.40
CA THR A 52 -8.90 -14.05 -12.54
C THR A 52 -8.36 -13.40 -13.82
N PRO A 53 -7.49 -12.38 -13.72
CA PRO A 53 -6.90 -11.75 -14.89
C PRO A 53 -5.93 -12.68 -15.60
N LEU A 54 -5.70 -12.42 -16.88
CA LEU A 54 -4.53 -12.92 -17.58
C LEU A 54 -3.32 -12.07 -17.19
N ASP A 55 -2.37 -12.70 -16.50
CA ASP A 55 -1.08 -12.10 -16.13
C ASP A 55 0.01 -13.16 -16.31
N SER A 56 0.68 -13.13 -17.46
CA SER A 56 1.79 -14.06 -17.76
C SER A 56 3.06 -13.76 -16.96
N THR A 57 3.07 -12.66 -16.23
CA THR A 57 4.19 -12.21 -15.39
C THR A 57 3.90 -12.31 -13.90
N ALA A 58 2.75 -12.90 -13.51
CA ALA A 58 2.39 -13.13 -12.13
C ALA A 58 3.49 -13.96 -11.45
N HIS A 59 4.13 -13.36 -10.44
CA HIS A 59 5.18 -14.00 -9.66
C HIS A 59 5.26 -13.36 -8.27
N ASP A 60 4.76 -14.08 -7.28
CA ASP A 60 4.85 -13.75 -5.85
C ASP A 60 5.69 -14.80 -5.12
N PRO A 61 6.99 -14.53 -4.88
CA PRO A 61 7.87 -15.47 -4.18
C PRO A 61 7.50 -15.65 -2.69
N ASP A 62 6.68 -14.75 -2.14
CA ASP A 62 6.26 -14.76 -0.73
C ASP A 62 4.84 -15.37 -0.55
N ALA A 63 4.29 -15.99 -1.61
CA ALA A 63 2.97 -16.61 -1.59
C ALA A 63 2.86 -17.70 -0.50
N ALA A 64 1.66 -17.85 0.08
CA ALA A 64 1.43 -18.79 1.18
C ALA A 64 1.59 -20.26 0.77
N THR A 65 1.39 -20.56 -0.52
CA THR A 65 1.54 -21.89 -1.10
C THR A 65 2.30 -21.86 -2.42
N GLU A 66 2.99 -22.96 -2.76
CA GLU A 66 3.71 -23.08 -4.03
C GLU A 66 2.80 -22.91 -5.26
N SER A 67 1.54 -23.36 -5.16
CA SER A 67 0.54 -23.18 -6.21
C SER A 67 0.13 -21.72 -6.44
N GLU A 68 0.30 -20.86 -5.45
CA GLU A 68 -0.05 -19.44 -5.53
C GLU A 68 1.08 -18.56 -6.07
N VAL A 69 2.32 -19.06 -6.12
CA VAL A 69 3.51 -18.28 -6.53
C VAL A 69 3.34 -17.64 -7.90
N ASN A 70 2.74 -18.33 -8.87
CA ASN A 70 2.52 -17.78 -10.21
C ASN A 70 1.02 -17.53 -10.48
N MET A 71 0.21 -17.42 -9.43
CA MET A 71 -1.23 -17.18 -9.56
C MET A 71 -1.48 -15.70 -9.83
N PRO A 72 -2.23 -15.34 -10.90
CA PRO A 72 -2.68 -13.97 -11.10
C PRO A 72 -3.54 -13.50 -9.93
N TRP A 73 -3.28 -12.30 -9.44
CA TRP A 73 -4.03 -11.73 -8.33
C TRP A 73 -5.38 -11.19 -8.82
N THR A 74 -6.45 -11.54 -8.12
CA THR A 74 -7.77 -10.94 -8.33
C THR A 74 -7.81 -9.53 -7.76
N LEU A 75 -8.85 -8.76 -8.09
CA LEU A 75 -9.04 -7.43 -7.49
C LEU A 75 -9.16 -7.52 -5.96
N GLY A 76 -9.87 -8.51 -5.44
CA GLY A 76 -9.96 -8.75 -3.99
C GLY A 76 -8.58 -8.96 -3.34
N HIS A 77 -7.70 -9.72 -4.00
CA HIS A 77 -6.33 -9.95 -3.53
C HIS A 77 -5.49 -8.67 -3.52
N VAL A 78 -5.46 -7.91 -4.63
CA VAL A 78 -4.67 -6.67 -4.69
C VAL A 78 -5.12 -5.67 -3.62
N ILE A 79 -6.42 -5.55 -3.37
CA ILE A 79 -6.95 -4.62 -2.35
C ILE A 79 -6.52 -5.01 -0.94
N VAL A 80 -6.58 -6.30 -0.55
CA VAL A 80 -6.13 -6.68 0.80
C VAL A 80 -4.62 -6.56 0.97
N HIS A 81 -3.84 -6.88 -0.06
CA HIS A 81 -2.37 -6.80 -0.02
C HIS A 81 -1.86 -5.37 0.10
N THR A 82 -2.38 -4.47 -0.75
CA THR A 82 -1.99 -3.04 -0.75
C THR A 82 -2.33 -2.39 0.59
N THR A 83 -3.56 -2.57 1.07
CA THR A 83 -4.00 -2.01 2.35
C THR A 83 -3.20 -2.57 3.54
N ALA A 84 -2.89 -3.86 3.57
CA ALA A 84 -2.06 -4.46 4.61
C ALA A 84 -0.62 -3.90 4.62
N SER A 85 0.02 -3.75 3.44
CA SER A 85 1.35 -3.14 3.31
C SER A 85 1.37 -1.68 3.77
N ALA A 86 0.36 -0.91 3.38
CA ALA A 86 0.26 0.50 3.72
C ALA A 86 -0.01 0.71 5.21
N GLU A 87 -0.86 -0.12 5.82
CA GLU A 87 -1.13 -0.10 7.25
C GLU A 87 0.09 -0.51 8.06
N GLU A 88 0.75 -1.63 7.74
CA GLU A 88 2.01 -2.04 8.38
C GLU A 88 3.01 -0.87 8.36
N SER A 89 3.16 -0.22 7.21
CA SER A 89 4.04 0.93 7.06
C SER A 89 3.64 2.11 7.95
N ALA A 90 2.34 2.41 8.04
CA ALA A 90 1.82 3.51 8.87
C ALA A 90 1.99 3.27 10.37
N PHE A 91 1.72 2.05 10.85
CA PHE A 91 1.92 1.68 12.26
C PHE A 91 3.39 1.74 12.66
N LEU A 92 4.28 1.15 11.86
CA LEU A 92 5.72 1.19 12.13
C LEU A 92 6.27 2.62 12.06
N ALA A 93 5.74 3.45 11.15
CA ALA A 93 6.10 4.86 11.10
C ALA A 93 5.69 5.60 12.38
N ALA A 94 4.49 5.34 12.92
CA ALA A 94 4.04 5.93 14.18
C ALA A 94 4.88 5.50 15.39
N GLU A 95 5.32 4.24 15.42
CA GLU A 95 6.26 3.75 16.43
C GLU A 95 7.62 4.47 16.35
N LEU A 96 8.19 4.56 15.14
CA LEU A 96 9.44 5.29 14.92
C LEU A 96 9.31 6.77 15.32
N ALA A 97 8.20 7.42 14.95
CA ALA A 97 7.93 8.82 15.26
C ALA A 97 7.86 9.09 16.77
N ARG A 98 7.49 8.08 17.57
CA ARG A 98 7.43 8.11 19.04
C ARG A 98 8.72 7.63 19.72
N GLY A 99 9.76 7.32 18.96
CA GLY A 99 11.07 6.89 19.48
C GLY A 99 11.18 5.40 19.81
N VAL A 100 10.18 4.58 19.42
CA VAL A 100 10.25 3.12 19.58
C VAL A 100 11.29 2.58 18.60
N GLN A 101 12.18 1.72 19.10
CA GLN A 101 13.23 1.11 18.28
C GLN A 101 12.63 0.14 17.27
N TRP A 102 13.24 0.07 16.09
CA TRP A 102 12.84 -0.88 15.06
C TRP A 102 12.97 -2.32 15.55
N HIS A 103 11.90 -3.11 15.37
CA HIS A 103 11.82 -4.50 15.82
C HIS A 103 11.43 -5.50 14.72
N GLY A 104 11.15 -5.01 13.51
CA GLY A 104 10.83 -5.87 12.36
C GLY A 104 9.43 -5.63 11.79
N ARG A 105 8.84 -6.70 11.24
CA ARG A 105 7.54 -6.66 10.56
C ARG A 105 6.38 -6.73 11.54
N SER A 106 5.27 -6.09 11.18
CA SER A 106 4.01 -6.11 11.92
C SER A 106 2.79 -6.33 10.99
N ARG A 107 3.00 -7.00 9.86
CA ARG A 107 1.96 -7.25 8.85
C ARG A 107 0.78 -8.03 9.44
N SER A 108 -0.42 -7.53 9.20
CA SER A 108 -1.68 -8.25 9.37
C SER A 108 -2.48 -8.10 8.09
N GLU A 109 -2.80 -9.22 7.44
CA GLU A 109 -3.47 -9.23 6.16
C GLU A 109 -4.69 -10.14 6.21
N ALA A 110 -5.82 -9.64 5.68
CA ALA A 110 -7.03 -10.43 5.59
C ALA A 110 -6.85 -11.53 4.52
N PRO A 111 -7.32 -12.77 4.76
CA PRO A 111 -7.21 -13.83 3.76
C PRO A 111 -7.99 -13.44 2.49
N TRP A 112 -7.28 -13.18 1.39
CA TRP A 112 -7.87 -12.69 0.13
C TRP A 112 -9.04 -13.55 -0.40
N PRO A 113 -9.11 -14.90 -0.23
CA PRO A 113 -10.24 -15.68 -0.73
C PRO A 113 -11.58 -15.31 -0.07
N THR A 114 -11.56 -14.60 1.06
CA THR A 114 -12.75 -14.14 1.78
C THR A 114 -13.35 -12.84 1.22
N VAL A 115 -12.64 -12.16 0.32
CA VAL A 115 -13.07 -10.90 -0.31
C VAL A 115 -13.65 -11.21 -1.69
N THR A 116 -14.98 -11.21 -1.78
CA THR A 116 -15.73 -11.66 -2.96
C THR A 116 -16.70 -10.62 -3.50
N THR A 117 -16.85 -9.47 -2.82
CA THR A 117 -17.80 -8.42 -3.19
C THR A 117 -17.13 -7.06 -3.30
N ILE A 118 -17.67 -6.20 -4.18
CA ILE A 118 -17.12 -4.85 -4.38
C ILE A 118 -17.30 -3.99 -3.12
N GLU A 119 -18.35 -4.26 -2.36
CA GLU A 119 -18.61 -3.61 -1.08
C GLU A 119 -17.54 -3.94 -0.03
N GLN A 120 -17.03 -5.18 0.01
CA GLN A 120 -15.90 -5.52 0.87
C GLN A 120 -14.63 -4.76 0.45
N CYS A 121 -14.34 -4.65 -0.85
CA CYS A 121 -13.19 -3.87 -1.32
C CYS A 121 -13.28 -2.39 -0.91
N ARG A 122 -14.44 -1.76 -1.12
CA ARG A 122 -14.67 -0.36 -0.72
C ARG A 122 -14.52 -0.15 0.77
N ARG A 123 -15.12 -1.04 1.58
CA ARG A 123 -15.00 -1.01 3.04
C ARG A 123 -13.55 -1.18 3.48
N ARG A 124 -12.82 -2.09 2.86
CA ARG A 124 -11.40 -2.35 3.19
C ARG A 124 -10.53 -1.12 2.93
N LEU A 125 -10.75 -0.43 1.82
CA LEU A 125 -10.07 0.83 1.47
C LEU A 125 -10.39 1.95 2.47
N GLU A 126 -11.67 2.13 2.82
CA GLU A 126 -12.07 3.16 3.78
C GLU A 126 -11.61 2.85 5.22
N GLU A 127 -11.60 1.58 5.61
CA GLU A 127 -11.00 1.16 6.87
C GLU A 127 -9.50 1.43 6.90
N SER A 128 -8.79 1.13 5.80
CA SER A 128 -7.37 1.45 5.65
C SER A 128 -7.11 2.94 5.77
N ARG A 129 -7.92 3.77 5.09
CA ARG A 129 -7.87 5.23 5.21
C ARG A 129 -7.99 5.65 6.67
N ARG A 130 -9.05 5.22 7.35
CA ARG A 130 -9.31 5.55 8.77
C ARG A 130 -8.12 5.16 9.65
N MET A 131 -7.59 3.95 9.49
CA MET A 131 -6.47 3.46 10.30
C MET A 131 -5.20 4.29 10.08
N ARG A 132 -4.82 4.52 8.82
CA ARG A 132 -3.63 5.29 8.46
C ARG A 132 -3.72 6.73 8.95
N LEU A 133 -4.89 7.37 8.80
CA LEU A 133 -5.11 8.72 9.34
C LEU A 133 -5.01 8.76 10.87
N ALA A 134 -5.64 7.80 11.56
CA ALA A 134 -5.55 7.70 13.02
C ALA A 134 -4.10 7.46 13.49
N THR A 135 -3.28 6.73 12.72
CA THR A 135 -1.86 6.56 13.07
C THR A 135 -1.05 7.85 12.94
N LEU A 136 -1.43 8.77 12.06
CA LEU A 136 -0.79 10.08 11.97
C LEU A 136 -1.16 10.98 13.16
N ASP A 137 -2.38 10.85 13.67
CA ASP A 137 -2.85 11.65 14.81
C ASP A 137 -2.14 11.30 16.14
N VAL A 138 -1.47 10.14 16.22
CA VAL A 138 -0.68 9.75 17.40
C VAL A 138 0.80 10.16 17.31
N TRP A 139 1.23 10.80 16.21
CA TRP A 139 2.59 11.33 16.11
C TRP A 139 2.76 12.51 17.07
N PRO A 140 3.90 12.61 17.79
CA PRO A 140 4.17 13.80 18.58
C PRO A 140 4.36 15.01 17.64
N ALA A 141 4.05 16.21 18.14
CA ALA A 141 4.26 17.45 17.39
C ALA A 141 5.72 17.62 16.90
N ALA A 142 6.67 17.06 17.65
CA ALA A 142 8.07 16.91 17.25
C ALA A 142 8.41 15.40 17.13
N PRO A 143 8.28 14.79 15.94
CA PRO A 143 8.63 13.38 15.72
C PRO A 143 10.14 13.14 15.90
N HIS A 144 10.48 11.94 16.39
CA HIS A 144 11.87 11.49 16.54
C HIS A 144 12.49 11.14 15.18
N LEU A 145 12.84 12.15 14.37
CA LEU A 145 13.36 11.96 13.00
C LEU A 145 14.73 11.26 12.96
N ASP A 146 15.52 11.36 14.02
CA ASP A 146 16.81 10.67 14.16
C ASP A 146 16.66 9.19 14.53
N ASN A 147 15.47 8.76 14.96
CA ASN A 147 15.17 7.36 15.22
C ASN A 147 14.99 6.63 13.89
N THR A 148 16.07 6.01 13.42
CA THR A 148 16.16 5.38 12.10
C THR A 148 16.56 3.93 12.19
N TYR A 149 16.23 3.16 11.16
CA TYR A 149 16.71 1.80 10.98
C TYR A 149 17.18 1.56 9.54
N ARG A 150 17.96 0.49 9.33
CA ARG A 150 18.37 0.07 7.98
C ARG A 150 17.67 -1.25 7.65
N PRO A 151 16.84 -1.33 6.59
CA PRO A 151 16.14 -2.56 6.23
C PRO A 151 17.07 -3.67 5.72
N TYR A 152 18.25 -3.31 5.24
CA TYR A 152 19.34 -4.22 4.85
C TYR A 152 20.69 -3.53 5.07
N GLU A 153 21.78 -4.30 5.14
CA GLU A 153 23.11 -3.85 5.60
C GLU A 153 23.64 -2.59 4.90
N ARG A 154 23.35 -2.44 3.60
CA ARG A 154 23.76 -1.28 2.77
C ARG A 154 22.62 -0.32 2.43
N GLY A 155 21.45 -0.48 3.05
CA GLY A 155 20.29 0.36 2.80
C GLY A 155 20.41 1.71 3.48
N GLU A 156 19.81 2.75 2.90
CA GLU A 156 19.73 4.06 3.53
C GLU A 156 18.97 4.03 4.86
N PRO A 157 19.29 4.91 5.82
CA PRO A 157 18.50 5.05 7.03
C PRO A 157 17.05 5.44 6.70
N VAL A 158 16.10 4.76 7.34
CA VAL A 158 14.66 4.99 7.20
C VAL A 158 14.15 5.56 8.52
N ASN A 159 13.67 6.81 8.49
CA ASN A 159 12.93 7.43 9.60
C ASN A 159 11.41 7.21 9.46
N CYS A 160 10.61 7.79 10.36
CA CYS A 160 9.16 7.65 10.33
C CYS A 160 8.50 8.18 9.04
N VAL A 161 8.92 9.34 8.52
CA VAL A 161 8.34 9.93 7.29
C VAL A 161 8.61 9.02 6.09
N ASN A 162 9.88 8.62 5.91
CA ASN A 162 10.29 7.68 4.87
C ASN A 162 9.53 6.34 5.00
N ARG A 163 9.39 5.81 6.22
CA ARG A 163 8.64 4.57 6.47
C ARG A 163 7.18 4.69 6.03
N PHE A 164 6.53 5.82 6.33
CA PHE A 164 5.13 6.05 5.97
C PHE A 164 4.95 6.12 4.45
N ILE A 165 5.77 6.92 3.76
CA ILE A 165 5.64 7.07 2.30
C ILE A 165 6.04 5.82 1.52
N ARG A 166 6.80 4.88 2.11
CA ARG A 166 7.00 3.55 1.50
C ARG A 166 5.69 2.76 1.37
N GLY A 167 4.75 2.94 2.29
CA GLY A 167 3.40 2.39 2.17
C GLY A 167 2.64 3.01 1.00
N LEU A 168 2.69 4.34 0.87
CA LEU A 168 2.11 5.07 -0.27
C LEU A 168 2.75 4.68 -1.61
N GLY A 169 4.07 4.51 -1.66
CA GLY A 169 4.77 4.08 -2.87
C GLY A 169 4.46 2.63 -3.24
N HIS A 170 4.18 1.78 -2.25
CA HIS A 170 3.71 0.42 -2.50
C HIS A 170 2.29 0.42 -3.09
N ASP A 171 1.38 1.23 -2.55
CA ASP A 171 0.06 1.46 -3.13
C ASP A 171 0.14 1.93 -4.60
N ASP A 172 0.99 2.93 -4.87
CA ASP A 172 1.20 3.49 -6.21
C ASP A 172 1.67 2.43 -7.22
N ASN A 173 2.56 1.52 -6.81
CA ASN A 173 3.04 0.42 -7.66
C ASN A 173 1.92 -0.54 -8.09
N HIS A 174 0.82 -0.61 -7.34
CA HIS A 174 -0.31 -1.49 -7.64
C HIS A 174 -1.47 -0.79 -8.37
N LEU A 175 -1.44 0.54 -8.55
CA LEU A 175 -2.53 1.25 -9.25
C LEU A 175 -2.73 0.75 -10.69
N ASN A 176 -1.65 0.48 -11.42
CA ASN A 176 -1.73 -0.06 -12.77
C ASN A 176 -2.28 -1.50 -12.78
N GLN A 177 -1.94 -2.31 -11.78
CA GLN A 177 -2.46 -3.66 -11.64
C GLN A 177 -3.97 -3.64 -11.38
N ILE A 178 -4.45 -2.77 -10.48
CA ILE A 178 -5.88 -2.56 -10.25
C ILE A 178 -6.57 -2.16 -11.54
N ALA A 179 -6.04 -1.15 -12.24
CA ALA A 179 -6.62 -0.66 -13.49
C ALA A 179 -6.71 -1.74 -14.56
N GLU A 180 -5.68 -2.58 -14.70
CA GLU A 180 -5.63 -3.65 -15.69
C GLU A 180 -6.60 -4.80 -15.37
N ILE A 181 -6.70 -5.21 -14.10
CA ILE A 181 -7.69 -6.19 -13.65
C ILE A 181 -9.10 -5.70 -13.97
N VAL A 182 -9.41 -4.45 -13.61
CA VAL A 182 -10.72 -3.83 -13.88
C VAL A 182 -11.00 -3.77 -15.39
N ARG A 183 -10.01 -3.42 -16.21
CA ARG A 183 -10.16 -3.39 -17.67
C ARG A 183 -10.50 -4.77 -18.24
N GLN A 184 -9.78 -5.82 -17.80
CA GLN A 184 -10.02 -7.18 -18.27
C GLN A 184 -11.38 -7.73 -17.80
N ALA A 185 -11.73 -7.52 -16.53
CA ALA A 185 -13.01 -7.96 -15.97
C ALA A 185 -14.20 -7.30 -16.70
N ARG A 186 -14.12 -5.99 -16.97
CA ARG A 186 -15.12 -5.26 -17.75
C ARG A 186 -15.26 -5.79 -19.18
N ALA A 187 -14.14 -6.12 -19.82
CA ALA A 187 -14.16 -6.72 -21.16
C ALA A 187 -14.81 -8.11 -21.16
N ALA A 188 -14.66 -8.90 -20.09
CA ALA A 188 -15.25 -10.22 -19.97
C ALA A 188 -16.76 -10.23 -19.70
N ARG A 189 -17.33 -9.14 -19.15
CA ARG A 189 -18.80 -9.01 -18.95
C ARG A 189 -19.55 -8.35 -20.11
N SER A 190 -18.84 -7.80 -21.08
CA SER A 190 -19.39 -7.05 -22.22
C SER A 190 -19.72 -7.99 -23.38
#